data_AF-A0A0F9YQ83-F1
#
_entry.id   AF-A0A0F9YQ83-F1
#
_cell.length_a   1.000
_cell.length_b   1.000
_cell.length_c   1.000
_cell.angle_alpha   90.00
_cell.angle_beta   90.00
_cell.angle_gamma   90.00
#
_symmetry.space_group_name_H-M   'P 1'
#
loop_
_entity.id
_entity.type
_entity.pdbx_description
1 polymer ?
#
loop_
_entity_poly.entity_id
_entity_poly.type
_entity_poly.pdbx_seq_one_letter_code
_entity_poly.pdbx_strand_id
1 'polypeptide(L)'
;MFQRSAEMTIYGKKEETYGVLAAPTLAADVFKTFDVVLKALDGETERDETAQNAWGSSEIFHVGTNVSLEFKMSICGAGTAGTEPEWGFFHKICGYAVTIDELVDVRYSLISADGDSATLFINVGGTRHPMTGVRGDVTRHFDAKKRPYFQYKLKGLWNAPVAKTVINPDFTGYQRPVPVGNEYTTASLHGVSLALISHMYGNNNAVEYIDVPGYEGIDVNDREPGGDITFLAPAIGTKDWFTTAKNGTQGALILEHAGTDAGDGNHVRFENPNTQLIQPDYTTVLGGKVGIKANLNMLAGADTAGNDEELIIVS
;
A
#
# COMPACT_ATOMS: atom_id res chain seq x y z
N MET A 1 17.22 -15.48 -0.30
CA MET A 1 18.13 -15.42 0.86
C MET A 1 17.47 -14.53 1.89
N PHE A 2 16.90 -15.08 2.96
CA PHE A 2 16.25 -14.27 4.00
C PHE A 2 17.35 -13.63 4.85
N GLN A 3 17.55 -12.31 4.72
CA GLN A 3 18.39 -11.57 5.67
C GLN A 3 17.78 -11.69 7.07
N ARG A 4 18.61 -11.72 8.12
CA ARG A 4 18.11 -11.90 9.49
C ARG A 4 17.24 -10.68 9.83
N SER A 5 16.07 -10.90 10.41
CA SER A 5 15.09 -9.85 10.75
C SER A 5 15.65 -8.72 11.64
N ALA A 6 16.79 -8.93 12.32
CA ALA A 6 17.47 -7.92 13.13
C ALA A 6 18.39 -6.99 12.33
N GLU A 7 18.66 -7.29 11.05
CA GLU A 7 19.64 -6.57 10.24
C GLU A 7 18.97 -5.58 9.26
N MET A 8 17.65 -5.68 9.06
CA MET A 8 16.86 -4.74 8.25
C MET A 8 15.78 -4.06 9.09
N THR A 9 15.85 -2.73 9.19
CA THR A 9 14.87 -1.91 9.93
C THR A 9 14.61 -0.63 9.16
N ILE A 10 13.33 -0.28 9.03
CA ILE A 10 12.88 0.93 8.34
C ILE A 10 12.51 1.97 9.40
N TYR A 11 13.02 3.18 9.22
CA TYR A 11 12.63 4.36 9.95
C TYR A 11 12.04 5.38 8.98
N GLY A 12 11.11 6.20 9.40
CA GLY A 12 10.52 7.20 8.52
C GLY A 12 9.99 8.41 9.25
N LYS A 13 10.08 9.56 8.58
CA LYS A 13 9.55 10.83 9.07
C LYS A 13 8.98 11.62 7.90
N LYS A 14 7.86 12.31 8.13
CA LYS A 14 7.25 13.18 7.13
C LYS A 14 8.16 14.39 6.85
N GLU A 15 8.28 14.77 5.59
CA GLU A 15 9.05 15.95 5.18
C GLU A 15 8.22 17.23 5.36
N GLU A 16 8.83 18.27 5.92
CA GLU A 16 8.26 19.63 5.92
C GLU A 16 8.50 20.33 4.57
N THR A 17 9.59 19.97 3.90
CA THR A 17 9.98 20.46 2.57
C THR A 17 10.45 19.27 1.76
N TYR A 18 9.90 19.12 0.56
CA TYR A 18 10.19 18.00 -0.34
C TYR A 18 11.70 17.86 -0.60
N GLY A 19 12.21 16.64 -0.45
CA GLY A 19 13.61 16.31 -0.77
C GLY A 19 14.62 16.72 0.30
N VAL A 20 14.18 17.31 1.41
CA VAL A 20 15.07 17.74 2.51
C VAL A 20 15.07 16.70 3.61
N LEU A 21 16.27 16.23 3.98
CA LEU A 21 16.46 15.23 5.03
C LEU A 21 15.85 15.65 6.37
N ALA A 22 14.81 14.96 6.80
CA ALA A 22 14.27 15.06 8.16
C ALA A 22 14.94 14.01 9.07
N ALA A 23 15.67 14.46 10.10
CA ALA A 23 16.30 13.53 11.04
C ALA A 23 15.25 12.81 11.92
N PRO A 24 15.31 11.46 12.04
CA PRO A 24 14.35 10.69 12.82
C PRO A 24 14.70 10.74 14.31
N THR A 25 13.68 10.76 15.15
CA THR A 25 13.76 10.55 16.59
C THR A 25 13.79 9.05 16.87
N LEU A 26 14.90 8.58 17.46
CA LEU A 26 15.34 7.18 17.45
C LEU A 26 14.36 6.07 17.93
N ALA A 27 13.22 6.39 18.56
CA ALA A 27 12.33 5.38 19.15
C ALA A 27 10.89 5.38 18.60
N ALA A 28 10.35 6.51 18.15
CA ALA A 28 8.95 6.61 17.70
C ALA A 28 8.76 6.31 16.20
N ASP A 29 9.86 6.29 15.44
CA ASP A 29 9.82 6.32 13.97
C ASP A 29 10.13 4.96 13.33
N VAL A 30 10.14 3.87 14.10
CA VAL A 30 10.42 2.51 13.61
C VAL A 30 9.13 1.90 13.04
N PHE A 31 9.23 1.11 11.96
CA PHE A 31 8.09 0.39 11.41
C PHE A 31 8.28 -1.12 11.42
N LYS A 32 7.22 -1.85 11.80
CA LYS A 32 7.17 -3.32 11.75
C LYS A 32 6.75 -3.76 10.36
N THR A 33 7.74 -4.09 9.55
CA THR A 33 7.55 -4.54 8.18
C THR A 33 8.06 -5.97 8.02
N PHE A 34 7.59 -6.65 6.98
CA PHE A 34 8.10 -7.95 6.58
C PHE A 34 8.27 -7.99 5.07
N ASP A 35 9.11 -8.91 4.58
CA ASP A 35 9.41 -9.08 3.16
C ASP A 35 9.95 -7.78 2.51
N VAL A 36 10.97 -7.19 3.14
CA VAL A 36 11.59 -5.93 2.70
C VAL A 36 12.58 -6.21 1.57
N VAL A 37 12.42 -5.49 0.47
CA VAL A 37 13.31 -5.50 -0.70
C VAL A 37 13.76 -4.07 -0.97
N LEU A 38 15.05 -3.79 -0.75
CA LEU A 38 15.67 -2.50 -1.03
C LEU A 38 16.52 -2.59 -2.30
N LYS A 39 16.28 -1.71 -3.27
CA LYS A 39 17.20 -1.39 -4.35
C LYS A 39 17.87 -0.07 -4.03
N ALA A 40 19.06 -0.15 -3.43
CA ALA A 40 19.77 1.01 -2.89
C ALA A 40 20.39 1.94 -3.96
N LEU A 41 20.57 1.43 -5.18
CA LEU A 41 20.99 2.19 -6.35
C LEU A 41 20.19 1.63 -7.52
N ASP A 42 19.16 2.36 -7.92
CA ASP A 42 18.29 2.05 -9.05
C ASP A 42 18.38 3.22 -10.03
N GLY A 43 18.08 2.98 -11.30
CA GLY A 43 18.29 3.97 -12.37
C GLY A 43 18.80 3.37 -13.66
N GLU A 44 19.00 4.23 -14.64
CA GLU A 44 19.48 3.85 -15.96
C GLU A 44 21.01 3.89 -16.03
N THR A 45 21.57 3.13 -16.97
CA THR A 45 23.00 3.13 -17.20
C THR A 45 23.28 3.44 -18.65
N GLU A 46 24.06 4.49 -18.90
CA GLU A 46 24.54 4.80 -20.24
C GLU A 46 25.98 4.34 -20.41
N ARG A 47 26.28 3.81 -21.59
CA ARG A 47 27.63 3.37 -21.93
C ARG A 47 28.35 4.48 -22.69
N ASP A 48 29.61 4.71 -22.35
CA ASP A 48 30.48 5.55 -23.16
C ASP A 48 30.75 4.91 -24.53
N GLU A 49 30.28 5.54 -25.60
CA GLU A 49 30.51 5.07 -26.97
C GLU A 49 31.83 5.60 -27.58
N THR A 50 32.68 6.26 -26.79
CA THR A 50 33.96 6.81 -27.24
C THR A 50 34.88 5.71 -27.80
N ALA A 51 35.45 5.97 -28.98
CA ALA A 51 36.37 5.05 -29.64
C ALA A 51 37.64 4.80 -28.78
N GLN A 52 37.86 3.55 -28.39
CA GLN A 52 39.01 3.14 -27.60
C GLN A 52 40.16 2.65 -28.48
N ASN A 53 41.40 2.89 -28.03
CA ASN A 53 42.63 2.49 -28.72
C ASN A 53 43.01 1.01 -28.50
N ALA A 54 42.28 0.30 -27.64
CA ALA A 54 42.51 -1.09 -27.30
C ALA A 54 41.16 -1.80 -27.11
N TRP A 55 41.15 -3.13 -27.23
CA TRP A 55 39.96 -3.92 -26.92
C TRP A 55 39.68 -3.89 -25.41
N GLY A 56 38.46 -3.53 -25.05
CA GLY A 56 38.00 -3.41 -23.67
C GLY A 56 36.51 -3.05 -23.61
N SER A 57 35.90 -3.14 -22.42
CA SER A 57 34.58 -2.56 -22.20
C SER A 57 34.70 -1.07 -21.95
N SER A 58 33.78 -0.30 -22.52
CA SER A 58 33.65 1.13 -22.21
C SER A 58 33.15 1.37 -20.79
N GLU A 59 33.40 2.59 -20.31
CA GLU A 59 32.85 3.11 -19.06
C GLU A 59 31.32 3.14 -19.10
N ILE A 60 30.70 3.02 -17.93
CA ILE A 60 29.25 3.05 -17.75
C ILE A 60 28.93 4.14 -16.74
N PHE A 61 28.11 5.10 -17.15
CA PHE A 61 27.57 6.17 -16.31
C PHE A 61 26.22 5.75 -15.75
N HIS A 62 25.94 6.14 -14.51
CA HIS A 62 24.61 5.99 -13.92
C HIS A 62 23.84 7.29 -14.15
N VAL A 63 22.64 7.19 -14.69
CA VAL A 63 21.75 8.31 -15.03
C VAL A 63 20.41 8.08 -14.35
N GLY A 64 19.79 9.13 -13.82
CA GLY A 64 18.51 9.03 -13.13
C GLY A 64 18.55 8.15 -11.88
N THR A 65 19.53 8.43 -11.00
CA THR A 65 19.77 7.60 -9.82
C THR A 65 18.66 7.80 -8.78
N ASN A 66 17.89 6.74 -8.53
CA ASN A 66 16.84 6.71 -7.53
C ASN A 66 16.97 5.49 -6.61
N VAL A 67 16.09 5.43 -5.62
CA VAL A 67 15.98 4.29 -4.70
C VAL A 67 14.56 3.74 -4.83
N SER A 68 14.46 2.41 -4.89
CA SER A 68 13.18 1.70 -4.85
C SER A 68 13.11 0.83 -3.60
N LEU A 69 11.98 0.90 -2.88
CA LEU A 69 11.75 0.14 -1.66
C LEU A 69 10.39 -0.55 -1.72
N GLU A 70 10.39 -1.87 -1.56
CA GLU A 70 9.17 -2.66 -1.43
C GLU A 70 9.13 -3.36 -0.07
N PHE A 71 7.97 -3.37 0.58
CA PHE A 71 7.75 -4.11 1.82
C PHE A 71 6.27 -4.36 2.06
N LYS A 72 5.98 -5.21 3.05
CA LYS A 72 4.63 -5.52 3.49
C LYS A 72 4.41 -5.14 4.95
N MET A 73 3.22 -4.67 5.26
CA MET A 73 2.75 -4.38 6.62
C MET A 73 1.42 -5.08 6.88
N SER A 74 1.24 -5.62 8.08
CA SER A 74 -0.03 -6.25 8.43
C SER A 74 -1.11 -5.19 8.66
N ILE A 75 -2.34 -5.48 8.26
CA ILE A 75 -3.48 -4.60 8.53
C ILE A 75 -3.93 -4.83 9.97
N CYS A 76 -3.88 -3.77 10.76
CA CYS A 76 -4.34 -3.72 12.15
C CYS A 76 -4.83 -2.30 12.46
N GLY A 77 -5.71 -2.13 13.44
CA GLY A 77 -6.10 -0.80 13.89
C GLY A 77 -5.04 -0.17 14.79
N ALA A 78 -5.37 0.99 15.37
CA ALA A 78 -4.45 1.79 16.18
C ALA A 78 -4.41 1.41 17.67
N GLY A 79 -5.27 0.48 18.12
CA GLY A 79 -5.41 0.09 19.52
C GLY A 79 -6.24 1.05 20.38
N THR A 80 -6.49 2.27 19.92
CA THR A 80 -7.38 3.26 20.57
C THR A 80 -8.11 4.07 19.49
N ALA A 81 -9.42 4.25 19.65
CA ALA A 81 -10.24 5.03 18.73
C ALA A 81 -9.73 6.47 18.59
N GLY A 82 -9.70 6.98 17.36
CA GLY A 82 -9.18 8.31 17.03
C GLY A 82 -7.65 8.43 17.06
N THR A 83 -6.91 7.32 17.19
CA THR A 83 -5.45 7.29 17.00
C THR A 83 -5.10 6.78 15.61
N GLU A 84 -4.06 7.34 15.00
CA GLU A 84 -3.62 6.91 13.69
C GLU A 84 -2.94 5.52 13.74
N PRO A 85 -3.31 4.56 12.88
CA PRO A 85 -2.60 3.29 12.77
C PRO A 85 -1.20 3.48 12.16
N GLU A 86 -0.30 2.55 12.42
CA GLU A 86 1.10 2.61 11.96
C GLU A 86 1.24 2.68 10.43
N TRP A 87 0.38 1.96 9.70
CA TRP A 87 0.36 1.99 8.24
C TRP A 87 -0.19 3.31 7.67
N GLY A 88 -0.79 4.16 8.51
CA GLY A 88 -1.33 5.47 8.14
C GLY A 88 -0.26 6.39 7.55
N PHE A 89 0.94 6.35 8.13
CA PHE A 89 2.11 7.07 7.63
C PHE A 89 2.38 6.76 6.15
N PHE A 90 2.33 5.49 5.77
CA PHE A 90 2.59 5.07 4.39
C PHE A 90 1.42 5.33 3.45
N HIS A 91 0.17 5.38 3.95
CA HIS A 91 -0.96 5.77 3.10
C HIS A 91 -0.86 7.25 2.68
N LYS A 92 -0.36 8.12 3.55
CA LYS A 92 -0.17 9.55 3.23
C LYS A 92 0.78 9.79 2.06
N ILE A 93 1.88 9.03 2.00
CA ILE A 93 2.83 9.09 0.87
C ILE A 93 2.33 8.36 -0.39
N CYS A 94 1.25 7.60 -0.26
CA CYS A 94 0.57 6.92 -1.37
C CYS A 94 -0.67 7.70 -1.86
N GLY A 95 -0.80 8.97 -1.51
CA GLY A 95 -1.90 9.82 -2.01
C GLY A 95 -3.22 9.68 -1.25
N TYR A 96 -3.16 9.41 0.06
CA TYR A 96 -4.33 9.50 0.95
C TYR A 96 -4.22 10.71 1.88
N ALA A 97 -5.32 11.44 2.07
CA ALA A 97 -5.48 12.43 3.12
C ALA A 97 -6.11 11.80 4.36
N VAL A 98 -5.59 12.15 5.54
CA VAL A 98 -6.15 11.69 6.83
C VAL A 98 -7.07 12.74 7.42
N THR A 99 -8.21 12.32 7.94
CA THR A 99 -9.09 13.11 8.81
C THR A 99 -9.23 12.35 10.12
N ILE A 100 -8.94 13.01 11.24
CA ILE A 100 -8.99 12.40 12.57
C ILE A 100 -10.16 13.02 13.32
N ASP A 101 -11.17 12.21 13.62
CA ASP A 101 -12.21 12.56 14.57
C ASP A 101 -11.80 12.00 15.94
N GLU A 102 -11.31 12.89 16.81
CA GLU A 102 -10.81 12.50 18.14
C GLU A 102 -11.83 11.63 18.89
N LEU A 103 -11.34 10.52 19.45
CA LEU A 103 -12.13 9.52 20.19
C LEU A 103 -13.21 8.78 19.38
N VAL A 104 -13.34 9.03 18.08
CA VAL A 104 -14.36 8.41 17.23
C VAL A 104 -13.72 7.49 16.19
N ASP A 105 -13.10 8.07 15.17
CA ASP A 105 -12.53 7.32 14.04
C ASP A 105 -11.42 8.11 13.34
N VAL A 106 -10.61 7.39 12.56
CA VAL A 106 -9.64 7.96 11.63
C VAL A 106 -10.02 7.55 10.22
N ARG A 107 -10.17 8.53 9.33
CA ARG A 107 -10.59 8.34 7.94
C ARG A 107 -9.46 8.65 6.98
N TYR A 108 -9.27 7.79 5.99
CA TYR A 108 -8.38 8.03 4.86
C TYR A 108 -9.20 8.12 3.58
N SER A 109 -9.18 9.29 2.96
CA SER A 109 -9.76 9.55 1.65
C SER A 109 -8.65 9.75 0.64
N LEU A 110 -8.90 9.40 -0.61
CA LEU A 110 -7.94 9.63 -1.67
C LEU A 110 -7.82 11.12 -2.03
N ILE A 111 -6.70 11.49 -2.64
CA ILE A 111 -6.49 12.84 -3.21
C ILE A 111 -5.92 12.74 -4.63
N SER A 112 -6.29 13.69 -5.50
CA SER A 112 -5.69 13.85 -6.84
C SER A 112 -4.52 14.83 -6.76
N ALA A 113 -3.53 14.47 -5.96
CA ALA A 113 -2.28 15.20 -5.83
C ALA A 113 -1.19 14.22 -5.46
N ASP A 114 0.04 14.66 -5.59
CA ASP A 114 1.24 13.93 -5.21
C ASP A 114 1.26 13.38 -3.76
N GLY A 115 0.41 13.92 -2.88
CA GLY A 115 0.36 13.56 -1.48
C GLY A 115 1.52 14.09 -0.66
N ASP A 116 1.67 13.54 0.53
CA ASP A 116 2.78 13.89 1.42
C ASP A 116 4.09 13.25 0.93
N SER A 117 5.22 13.85 1.30
CA SER A 117 6.55 13.26 1.10
C SER A 117 7.14 12.83 2.43
N ALA A 118 8.00 11.81 2.38
CA ALA A 118 8.70 11.30 3.55
C ALA A 118 10.19 11.12 3.29
N THR A 119 10.96 11.25 4.36
CA THR A 119 12.32 10.76 4.45
C THR A 119 12.28 9.38 5.10
N LEU A 120 12.81 8.36 4.41
CA LEU A 120 12.98 7.01 4.93
C LEU A 120 14.45 6.70 5.17
N PHE A 121 14.74 5.94 6.22
CA PHE A 121 16.06 5.40 6.51
C PHE A 121 15.98 3.89 6.63
N ILE A 122 16.65 3.19 5.72
CA ILE A 122 16.71 1.73 5.73
C ILE A 122 18.07 1.32 6.27
N ASN A 123 18.09 0.73 7.46
CA ASN A 123 19.33 0.16 7.99
C ASN A 123 19.51 -1.26 7.43
N VAL A 124 20.68 -1.57 6.89
CA VAL A 124 21.10 -2.89 6.42
C VAL A 124 22.48 -3.18 6.99
N GLY A 125 22.58 -4.11 7.94
CA GLY A 125 23.88 -4.61 8.42
C GLY A 125 24.87 -3.56 8.95
N GLY A 126 24.37 -2.47 9.55
CA GLY A 126 25.19 -1.35 10.06
C GLY A 126 25.40 -0.18 9.08
N THR A 127 24.92 -0.30 7.86
CA THR A 127 24.80 0.80 6.91
C THR A 127 23.39 1.35 6.94
N ARG A 128 23.23 2.66 6.85
CA ARG A 128 21.95 3.34 6.70
C ARG A 128 21.85 3.90 5.29
N HIS A 129 20.77 3.54 4.60
CA HIS A 129 20.39 4.08 3.30
C HIS A 129 19.30 5.13 3.50
N PRO A 130 19.64 6.43 3.51
CA PRO A 130 18.67 7.50 3.49
C PRO A 130 18.02 7.63 2.11
N MET A 131 16.77 8.04 2.11
CA MET A 131 15.93 8.21 0.92
C MET A 131 14.96 9.36 1.21
N THR A 132 14.91 10.38 0.35
CA THR A 132 14.08 11.60 0.54
C THR A 132 13.04 11.71 -0.56
N GLY A 133 12.06 12.60 -0.39
CA GLY A 133 11.02 12.83 -1.40
C GLY A 133 10.19 11.59 -1.71
N VAL A 134 10.04 10.69 -0.74
CA VAL A 134 9.47 9.36 -0.98
C VAL A 134 7.97 9.46 -1.27
N ARG A 135 7.56 8.86 -2.38
CA ARG A 135 6.16 8.65 -2.78
C ARG A 135 5.99 7.23 -3.30
N GLY A 136 4.76 6.72 -3.34
CA GLY A 136 4.57 5.33 -3.73
C GLY A 136 3.15 4.90 -4.04
N ASP A 137 3.03 3.59 -4.23
CA ASP A 137 1.78 2.88 -4.47
C ASP A 137 1.49 1.89 -3.34
N VAL A 138 0.20 1.58 -3.14
CA VAL A 138 -0.29 0.65 -2.12
C VAL A 138 -1.21 -0.39 -2.74
N THR A 139 -1.00 -1.66 -2.37
CA THR A 139 -1.87 -2.78 -2.69
C THR A 139 -2.32 -3.46 -1.40
N ARG A 140 -3.63 -3.63 -1.22
CA ARG A 140 -4.26 -4.34 -0.12
C ARG A 140 -4.54 -5.79 -0.49
N HIS A 141 -4.26 -6.71 0.44
CA HIS A 141 -4.55 -8.13 0.29
C HIS A 141 -5.35 -8.68 1.48
N PHE A 142 -6.43 -9.39 1.16
CA PHE A 142 -7.28 -10.12 2.08
C PHE A 142 -7.43 -11.56 1.59
N ASP A 143 -6.69 -12.49 2.18
CA ASP A 143 -6.76 -13.92 1.87
C ASP A 143 -7.32 -14.68 3.07
N ALA A 144 -8.36 -15.49 2.87
CA ALA A 144 -8.92 -16.33 3.91
C ALA A 144 -7.85 -17.21 4.58
N LYS A 145 -7.88 -17.31 5.91
CA LYS A 145 -6.92 -18.04 6.76
C LYS A 145 -5.49 -17.48 6.77
N LYS A 146 -5.27 -16.28 6.21
CA LYS A 146 -4.01 -15.55 6.33
C LYS A 146 -4.23 -14.24 7.09
N ARG A 147 -3.14 -13.61 7.52
CA ARG A 147 -3.18 -12.24 8.03
C ARG A 147 -3.27 -11.28 6.84
N PRO A 148 -4.20 -10.32 6.85
CA PRO A 148 -4.27 -9.33 5.79
C PRO A 148 -3.06 -8.40 5.86
N TYR A 149 -2.65 -7.88 4.71
CA TYR A 149 -1.49 -7.02 4.60
C TYR A 149 -1.65 -5.96 3.50
N PHE A 150 -1.00 -4.82 3.71
CA PHE A 150 -0.67 -3.89 2.65
C PHE A 150 0.71 -4.21 2.11
N GLN A 151 0.87 -4.13 0.79
CA GLN A 151 2.13 -4.14 0.09
C GLN A 151 2.38 -2.74 -0.45
N TYR A 152 3.53 -2.17 -0.11
CA TYR A 152 3.96 -0.86 -0.56
C TYR A 152 5.07 -0.99 -1.58
N LYS A 153 4.99 -0.15 -2.61
CA LYS A 153 6.07 0.05 -3.59
C LYS A 153 6.40 1.54 -3.63
N LEU A 154 7.54 1.90 -3.09
CA LEU A 154 7.97 3.28 -2.90
C LEU A 154 9.17 3.60 -3.79
N LYS A 155 9.19 4.83 -4.30
CA LYS A 155 10.36 5.43 -4.95
C LYS A 155 10.77 6.68 -4.20
N GLY A 156 12.06 6.99 -4.22
CA GLY A 156 12.66 8.07 -3.44
C GLY A 156 13.96 8.55 -4.05
N LEU A 157 14.31 9.80 -3.76
CA LEU A 157 15.55 10.43 -4.20
C LEU A 157 16.73 9.78 -3.47
N TRP A 158 17.79 9.53 -4.24
CA TRP A 158 18.97 8.87 -3.71
C TRP A 158 19.74 9.80 -2.78
N ASN A 159 20.17 9.26 -1.64
CA ASN A 159 21.09 9.92 -0.74
C ASN A 159 22.24 8.96 -0.39
N ALA A 160 23.44 9.52 -0.19
CA ALA A 160 24.63 8.71 0.08
C ALA A 160 24.46 7.85 1.35
N PRO A 161 24.73 6.53 1.28
CA PRO A 161 24.69 5.67 2.45
C PRO A 161 25.70 6.09 3.52
N VAL A 162 25.31 5.98 4.79
CA VAL A 162 26.17 6.36 5.93
C VAL A 162 26.29 5.21 6.92
N ALA A 163 27.45 5.08 7.56
CA ALA A 163 27.62 4.13 8.66
C ALA A 163 26.74 4.55 9.85
N LYS A 164 26.04 3.59 10.46
CA LYS A 164 25.24 3.84 11.66
C LYS A 164 25.26 2.64 12.58
N THR A 165 25.39 2.90 13.88
CA THR A 165 25.22 1.85 14.89
C THR A 165 23.83 1.23 14.78
N VAL A 166 23.77 -0.10 14.82
CA VAL A 166 22.51 -0.84 14.87
C VAL A 166 21.78 -0.46 16.17
N ILE A 167 20.59 0.12 16.04
CA ILE A 167 19.70 0.39 17.16
C ILE A 167 18.68 -0.75 17.20
N ASN A 168 18.43 -1.28 18.39
CA ASN A 168 17.42 -2.32 18.55
C ASN A 168 16.04 -1.66 18.45
N PRO A 169 15.20 -2.07 17.48
CA PRO A 169 13.85 -1.50 17.35
C PRO A 169 13.01 -1.81 18.58
N ASP A 170 12.25 -0.84 19.05
CA ASP A 170 11.20 -1.04 20.05
C ASP A 170 9.89 -1.32 19.34
N PHE A 171 9.31 -2.49 19.61
CA PHE A 171 7.99 -2.89 19.08
C PHE A 171 6.92 -2.92 20.17
N THR A 172 7.13 -2.24 21.29
CA THR A 172 6.10 -2.06 22.32
C THR A 172 5.06 -1.07 21.81
N GLY A 173 3.77 -1.46 21.82
CA GLY A 173 2.65 -0.66 21.30
C GLY A 173 2.02 -1.20 20.00
N TYR A 174 2.70 -2.12 19.31
CA TYR A 174 2.20 -2.67 18.04
C TYR A 174 1.05 -3.63 18.27
N GLN A 175 -0.07 -3.39 17.58
CA GLN A 175 -1.22 -4.26 17.66
C GLN A 175 -0.95 -5.62 17.00
N ARG A 176 -1.57 -6.68 17.54
CA ARG A 176 -1.43 -8.02 16.99
C ARG A 176 -2.44 -8.20 15.85
N PRO A 177 -1.99 -8.44 14.61
CA PRO A 177 -2.91 -8.67 13.49
C PRO A 177 -3.68 -9.98 13.68
N VAL A 178 -4.99 -9.91 13.41
CA VAL A 178 -5.90 -11.07 13.42
C VAL A 178 -6.00 -11.67 12.01
N PRO A 179 -6.25 -12.98 11.87
CA PRO A 179 -6.39 -13.61 10.57
C PRO A 179 -7.74 -13.27 9.92
N VAL A 180 -7.78 -13.25 8.59
CA VAL A 180 -9.03 -13.18 7.81
C VAL A 180 -9.81 -14.47 8.03
N GLY A 181 -11.00 -14.36 8.61
CA GLY A 181 -11.86 -15.49 8.92
C GLY A 181 -13.29 -15.02 9.21
N ASN A 182 -14.22 -15.98 9.31
CA ASN A 182 -15.64 -15.70 9.51
C ASN A 182 -15.96 -14.95 10.81
N GLU A 183 -15.09 -15.06 11.81
CA GLU A 183 -15.23 -14.35 13.09
C GLU A 183 -14.83 -12.88 12.99
N TYR A 184 -13.81 -12.56 12.18
CA TYR A 184 -13.17 -11.25 12.18
C TYR A 184 -13.37 -10.46 10.88
N THR A 185 -13.89 -11.05 9.81
CA THR A 185 -14.01 -10.36 8.51
C THR A 185 -15.41 -10.51 7.94
N THR A 186 -16.02 -9.38 7.58
CA THR A 186 -17.25 -9.32 6.80
C THR A 186 -16.95 -8.68 5.43
N ALA A 187 -17.71 -9.10 4.42
CA ALA A 187 -17.62 -8.56 3.08
C ALA A 187 -19.04 -8.42 2.51
N SER A 188 -19.30 -7.32 1.81
CA SER A 188 -20.53 -7.16 1.05
C SER A 188 -20.26 -6.43 -0.26
N LEU A 189 -21.00 -6.77 -1.30
CA LEU A 189 -20.81 -6.22 -2.64
C LEU A 189 -22.17 -6.02 -3.32
N HIS A 190 -22.44 -4.82 -3.85
CA HIS A 190 -23.76 -4.42 -4.34
C HIS A 190 -24.89 -4.73 -3.35
N GLY A 191 -24.64 -4.55 -2.05
CA GLY A 191 -25.59 -4.83 -0.97
C GLY A 191 -25.79 -6.31 -0.62
N VAL A 192 -25.05 -7.23 -1.25
CA VAL A 192 -25.13 -8.68 -0.98
C VAL A 192 -23.95 -9.10 -0.11
N SER A 193 -24.22 -9.75 1.03
CA SER A 193 -23.17 -10.31 1.89
C SER A 193 -22.44 -11.47 1.18
N LEU A 194 -21.11 -11.45 1.22
CA LEU A 194 -20.25 -12.40 0.54
C LEU A 194 -19.51 -13.29 1.54
N ALA A 195 -19.42 -14.59 1.23
CA ALA A 195 -18.42 -15.45 1.84
C ALA A 195 -17.10 -15.30 1.09
N LEU A 196 -16.29 -14.34 1.54
CA LEU A 196 -15.03 -13.94 0.92
C LEU A 196 -13.97 -15.06 1.01
N ILE A 197 -13.23 -15.26 -0.09
CA ILE A 197 -12.10 -16.18 -0.16
C ILE A 197 -10.80 -15.41 -0.37
N SER A 198 -10.77 -14.51 -1.35
CA SER A 198 -9.66 -13.60 -1.56
C SER A 198 -10.17 -12.25 -2.08
N HIS A 199 -9.49 -11.18 -1.71
CA HIS A 199 -9.66 -9.85 -2.27
C HIS A 199 -8.30 -9.18 -2.39
N MET A 200 -8.08 -8.52 -3.51
CA MET A 200 -6.96 -7.65 -3.77
C MET A 200 -7.50 -6.31 -4.26
N TYR A 201 -6.95 -5.23 -3.73
CA TYR A 201 -7.19 -3.89 -4.23
C TYR A 201 -5.85 -3.19 -4.42
N GLY A 202 -5.62 -2.67 -5.61
CA GLY A 202 -4.49 -1.81 -5.92
C GLY A 202 -4.97 -0.38 -6.10
N ASN A 203 -4.30 0.57 -5.46
CA ASN A 203 -4.47 1.99 -5.78
C ASN A 203 -4.01 2.25 -7.22
N ASN A 204 -2.94 1.57 -7.63
CA ASN A 204 -2.31 1.66 -8.95
C ASN A 204 -1.87 3.10 -9.28
N ASN A 205 -1.16 3.72 -8.35
CA ASN A 205 -0.52 5.01 -8.58
C ASN A 205 0.57 4.89 -9.65
N ALA A 206 0.55 5.80 -10.63
CA ALA A 206 1.61 5.98 -11.61
C ALA A 206 2.76 6.81 -11.01
N VAL A 207 3.67 6.14 -10.29
CA VAL A 207 4.82 6.78 -9.62
C VAL A 207 6.04 6.81 -10.54
N GLU A 208 6.37 8.00 -11.02
CA GLU A 208 7.47 8.26 -11.95
C GLU A 208 8.60 9.02 -11.27
N TYR A 209 9.84 8.66 -11.62
CA TYR A 209 11.01 9.47 -11.26
C TYR A 209 11.37 10.30 -12.47
N ILE A 210 11.45 11.61 -12.29
CA ILE A 210 11.71 12.59 -13.35
C ILE A 210 13.06 13.24 -13.05
N ASP A 211 13.98 13.15 -14.01
CA ASP A 211 15.30 13.78 -13.97
C ASP A 211 15.50 14.55 -15.27
N VAL A 212 15.24 15.85 -15.21
CA VAL A 212 15.38 16.77 -16.34
C VAL A 212 16.10 18.04 -15.90
N PRO A 213 16.81 18.76 -16.80
CA PRO A 213 17.48 19.99 -16.42
C PRO A 213 16.53 21.01 -15.76
N GLY A 214 16.75 21.27 -14.47
CA GLY A 214 15.93 22.20 -13.66
C GLY A 214 14.84 21.55 -12.80
N TYR A 215 14.64 20.23 -12.89
CA TYR A 215 13.72 19.49 -12.03
C TYR A 215 14.19 18.05 -11.81
N GLU A 216 14.33 17.66 -10.55
CA GLU A 216 14.56 16.29 -10.12
C GLU A 216 13.52 15.97 -9.04
N GLY A 217 12.73 14.92 -9.26
CA GLY A 217 11.59 14.64 -8.39
C GLY A 217 10.94 13.30 -8.68
N ILE A 218 9.99 12.95 -7.83
CA ILE A 218 9.19 11.74 -7.93
C ILE A 218 7.76 12.17 -7.85
N ASP A 219 7.02 12.00 -8.93
CA ASP A 219 5.67 12.51 -9.09
C ASP A 219 4.66 11.37 -9.21
N VAL A 220 3.43 11.65 -8.77
CA VAL A 220 2.31 10.73 -8.91
C VAL A 220 1.36 11.31 -9.96
N ASN A 221 1.50 10.83 -11.19
CA ASN A 221 0.85 11.45 -12.35
C ASN A 221 -0.63 11.07 -12.50
N ASP A 222 -0.97 9.84 -12.13
CA ASP A 222 -2.32 9.30 -12.28
C ASP A 222 -2.56 8.15 -11.30
N ARG A 223 -3.82 7.75 -11.16
CA ARG A 223 -4.25 6.62 -10.35
C ARG A 223 -5.42 5.91 -11.03
N GLU A 224 -5.30 4.60 -11.20
CA GLU A 224 -6.37 3.75 -11.76
C GLU A 224 -6.76 2.61 -10.80
N PRO A 225 -7.57 2.88 -9.75
CA PRO A 225 -7.82 1.88 -8.72
C PRO A 225 -8.62 0.68 -9.24
N GLY A 226 -8.13 -0.51 -8.92
CA GLY A 226 -8.71 -1.75 -9.41
C GLY A 226 -8.34 -2.93 -8.54
N GLY A 227 -8.77 -4.12 -8.91
CA GLY A 227 -8.47 -5.30 -8.11
C GLY A 227 -9.11 -6.58 -8.58
N ASP A 228 -9.10 -7.57 -7.70
CA ASP A 228 -9.76 -8.85 -7.92
C ASP A 228 -10.46 -9.33 -6.65
N ILE A 229 -11.55 -10.07 -6.84
CA ILE A 229 -12.30 -10.67 -5.75
C ILE A 229 -12.67 -12.11 -6.10
N THR A 230 -12.57 -12.99 -5.10
CA THR A 230 -13.07 -14.35 -5.15
C THR A 230 -13.94 -14.62 -3.93
N PHE A 231 -15.14 -15.14 -4.16
CA PHE A 231 -16.11 -15.47 -3.11
C PHE A 231 -16.92 -16.71 -3.48
N LEU A 232 -17.59 -17.34 -2.50
CA LEU A 232 -18.48 -18.48 -2.79
C LEU A 232 -19.65 -18.03 -3.65
N ALA A 233 -19.95 -18.77 -4.71
CA ALA A 233 -21.04 -18.43 -5.61
C ALA A 233 -22.38 -18.50 -4.86
N PRO A 234 -23.09 -17.38 -4.67
CA PRO A 234 -24.46 -17.45 -4.16
C PRO A 234 -25.36 -18.07 -5.25
N ALA A 235 -26.56 -18.49 -4.86
CA ALA A 235 -27.56 -18.90 -5.85
C ALA A 235 -27.84 -17.75 -6.82
N ILE A 236 -27.95 -18.05 -8.12
CA ILE A 236 -28.18 -17.03 -9.16
C ILE A 236 -29.45 -16.19 -8.90
N GLY A 237 -30.46 -16.79 -8.25
CA GLY A 237 -31.68 -16.09 -7.85
C GLY A 237 -31.49 -15.07 -6.72
N THR A 238 -30.40 -15.14 -5.96
CA THR A 238 -30.03 -14.12 -4.97
C THR A 238 -29.40 -12.91 -5.63
N LYS A 239 -28.45 -13.14 -6.56
CA LYS A 239 -27.81 -12.09 -7.36
C LYS A 239 -27.22 -12.69 -8.63
N ASP A 240 -27.60 -12.12 -9.77
CA ASP A 240 -26.98 -12.44 -11.05
C ASP A 240 -25.78 -11.51 -11.30
N TRP A 241 -24.59 -12.02 -10.97
CA TRP A 241 -23.33 -11.31 -11.15
C TRP A 241 -22.97 -11.11 -12.63
N PHE A 242 -23.39 -12.00 -13.51
CA PHE A 242 -23.08 -11.93 -14.94
C PHE A 242 -23.88 -10.82 -15.62
N THR A 243 -25.18 -10.72 -15.33
CA THR A 243 -26.00 -9.60 -15.82
C THR A 243 -25.57 -8.28 -15.20
N THR A 244 -25.19 -8.26 -13.91
CA THR A 244 -24.65 -7.07 -13.23
C THR A 244 -23.38 -6.58 -13.93
N ALA A 245 -22.44 -7.47 -14.22
CA ALA A 245 -21.20 -7.17 -14.93
C ALA A 245 -21.46 -6.74 -16.40
N LYS A 246 -22.32 -7.46 -17.12
CA LYS A 246 -22.68 -7.13 -18.51
C LYS A 246 -23.27 -5.74 -18.65
N ASN A 247 -24.05 -5.30 -17.67
CA ASN A 247 -24.66 -3.98 -17.66
C ASN A 247 -23.72 -2.88 -17.13
N GLY A 248 -22.51 -3.21 -16.66
CA GLY A 248 -21.60 -2.24 -16.04
C GLY A 248 -22.21 -1.58 -14.81
N THR A 249 -23.08 -2.28 -14.08
CA THR A 249 -23.73 -1.72 -12.89
C THR A 249 -22.69 -1.45 -11.82
N GLN A 250 -22.81 -0.29 -11.16
CA GLN A 250 -21.97 0.11 -10.03
C GLN A 250 -22.65 -0.24 -8.71
N GLY A 251 -21.86 -0.45 -7.66
CA GLY A 251 -22.37 -0.56 -6.30
C GLY A 251 -21.25 -0.75 -5.29
N ALA A 252 -21.59 -0.57 -4.03
CA ALA A 252 -20.60 -0.54 -2.97
C ALA A 252 -19.98 -1.93 -2.72
N LEU A 253 -18.65 -1.98 -2.65
CA LEU A 253 -17.89 -3.01 -1.94
C LEU A 253 -17.56 -2.49 -0.55
N ILE A 254 -17.96 -3.24 0.48
CA ILE A 254 -17.61 -2.94 1.87
C ILE A 254 -16.89 -4.16 2.45
N LEU A 255 -15.71 -3.92 3.02
CA LEU A 255 -14.92 -4.93 3.73
C LEU A 255 -14.65 -4.42 5.14
N GLU A 256 -15.06 -5.17 6.15
CA GLU A 256 -14.74 -4.86 7.56
C GLU A 256 -13.87 -5.97 8.12
N HIS A 257 -12.83 -5.59 8.87
CA HIS A 257 -11.91 -6.50 9.51
C HIS A 257 -11.74 -6.18 10.99
N ALA A 258 -11.53 -7.23 11.79
CA ALA A 258 -11.49 -7.24 13.25
C ALA A 258 -12.80 -6.74 13.93
N GLY A 259 -13.95 -7.02 13.33
CA GLY A 259 -15.27 -6.58 13.83
C GLY A 259 -15.67 -7.09 15.23
N THR A 260 -16.62 -6.36 15.85
CA THR A 260 -17.32 -6.54 17.15
C THR A 260 -16.53 -6.67 18.46
N ASP A 261 -15.20 -6.71 18.46
CA ASP A 261 -14.41 -6.36 19.65
C ASP A 261 -14.02 -4.89 19.60
N ALA A 262 -15.04 -4.01 19.61
CA ALA A 262 -14.92 -2.54 19.66
C ALA A 262 -14.15 -2.00 20.89
N GLY A 263 -13.54 -2.88 21.70
CA GLY A 263 -12.68 -2.54 22.83
C GLY A 263 -11.17 -2.62 22.56
N ASP A 264 -10.74 -3.31 21.49
CA ASP A 264 -9.31 -3.56 21.24
C ASP A 264 -8.69 -2.58 20.21
N GLY A 265 -9.50 -1.68 19.61
CA GLY A 265 -9.06 -0.64 18.67
C GLY A 265 -8.42 -1.18 17.38
N ASN A 266 -8.78 -2.40 16.97
CA ASN A 266 -8.21 -3.08 15.80
C ASN A 266 -9.09 -3.00 14.54
N HIS A 267 -10.23 -2.32 14.62
CA HIS A 267 -11.24 -2.37 13.57
C HIS A 267 -10.83 -1.50 12.38
N VAL A 268 -10.89 -2.09 11.18
CA VAL A 268 -10.61 -1.41 9.92
C VAL A 268 -11.71 -1.74 8.93
N ARG A 269 -12.35 -0.70 8.39
CA ARG A 269 -13.41 -0.77 7.39
C ARG A 269 -12.94 -0.09 6.11
N PHE A 270 -13.20 -0.73 4.99
CA PHE A 270 -12.93 -0.22 3.66
C PHE A 270 -14.24 -0.09 2.90
N GLU A 271 -14.47 1.07 2.32
CA GLU A 271 -15.63 1.36 1.51
C GLU A 271 -15.18 1.79 0.11
N ASN A 272 -15.59 1.04 -0.89
CA ASN A 272 -15.45 1.43 -2.29
C ASN A 272 -16.88 1.58 -2.84
N PRO A 273 -17.46 2.80 -2.86
CA PRO A 273 -18.89 3.00 -3.10
C PRO A 273 -19.31 2.69 -4.54
N ASN A 274 -18.42 2.91 -5.51
CA ASN A 274 -18.70 2.77 -6.94
C ASN A 274 -17.86 1.66 -7.58
N THR A 275 -18.04 0.42 -7.12
CA THR A 275 -17.36 -0.76 -7.69
C THR A 275 -18.12 -1.34 -8.86
N GLN A 276 -17.41 -1.63 -9.95
CA GLN A 276 -17.90 -2.45 -11.06
C GLN A 276 -17.24 -3.83 -11.06
N LEU A 277 -18.05 -4.84 -11.38
CA LEU A 277 -17.57 -6.20 -11.62
C LEU A 277 -17.23 -6.40 -13.11
N ILE A 278 -16.05 -6.92 -13.41
CA ILE A 278 -15.59 -7.20 -14.76
C ILE A 278 -15.33 -8.70 -14.89
N GLN A 279 -15.92 -9.29 -15.95
CA GLN A 279 -15.69 -10.68 -16.36
C GLN A 279 -15.77 -11.69 -15.19
N PRO A 280 -16.90 -11.78 -14.48
CA PRO A 280 -17.09 -12.84 -13.49
C PRO A 280 -17.00 -14.20 -14.18
N ASP A 281 -16.28 -15.12 -13.55
CA ASP A 281 -16.14 -16.51 -14.00
C ASP A 281 -16.25 -17.47 -12.82
N TYR A 282 -16.71 -18.69 -13.10
CA TYR A 282 -16.80 -19.74 -12.10
C TYR A 282 -15.41 -20.33 -11.84
N THR A 283 -15.14 -20.58 -10.56
CA THR A 283 -13.91 -21.25 -10.14
C THR A 283 -14.20 -22.27 -9.05
N THR A 284 -13.33 -23.26 -8.90
CA THR A 284 -13.41 -24.20 -7.77
C THR A 284 -12.61 -23.63 -6.62
N VAL A 285 -13.22 -23.59 -5.44
CA VAL A 285 -12.63 -22.96 -4.26
C VAL A 285 -12.56 -23.93 -3.07
N LEU A 286 -12.15 -23.42 -1.91
CA LEU A 286 -11.89 -24.25 -0.72
C LEU A 286 -13.05 -25.22 -0.42
N GLY A 287 -12.70 -26.50 -0.27
CA GLY A 287 -13.66 -27.57 0.01
C GLY A 287 -14.43 -28.09 -1.21
N GLY A 288 -13.96 -27.81 -2.43
CA GLY A 288 -14.60 -28.29 -3.67
C GLY A 288 -15.90 -27.56 -4.01
N LYS A 289 -16.17 -26.42 -3.36
CA LYS A 289 -17.34 -25.59 -3.64
C LYS A 289 -17.13 -24.77 -4.90
N VAL A 290 -18.23 -24.31 -5.49
CA VAL A 290 -18.20 -23.36 -6.61
C VAL A 290 -18.07 -21.95 -6.04
N GLY A 291 -17.08 -21.22 -6.53
CA GLY A 291 -16.89 -19.79 -6.30
C GLY A 291 -17.04 -18.99 -7.58
N ILE A 292 -17.09 -17.67 -7.43
CA ILE A 292 -16.97 -16.72 -8.53
C ILE A 292 -15.68 -15.94 -8.29
N LYS A 293 -14.87 -15.81 -9.35
CA LYS A 293 -13.74 -14.88 -9.42
C LYS A 293 -14.11 -13.78 -10.40
N ALA A 294 -13.84 -12.53 -10.06
CA ALA A 294 -14.04 -11.40 -10.96
C ALA A 294 -12.95 -10.34 -10.76
N ASN A 295 -12.71 -9.55 -11.80
CA ASN A 295 -11.93 -8.33 -11.68
C ASN A 295 -12.84 -7.20 -11.19
N LEU A 296 -12.26 -6.23 -10.50
CA LEU A 296 -12.92 -5.07 -9.96
C LEU A 296 -12.34 -3.81 -10.60
N ASN A 297 -13.22 -2.88 -10.96
CA ASN A 297 -12.86 -1.54 -11.36
C ASN A 297 -13.55 -0.55 -10.42
N MET A 298 -12.79 0.33 -9.79
CA MET A 298 -13.30 1.30 -8.82
C MET A 298 -13.38 2.65 -9.50
N LEU A 299 -14.59 3.18 -9.61
CA LEU A 299 -14.81 4.43 -10.32
C LEU A 299 -14.87 5.60 -9.35
N ALA A 300 -14.40 6.75 -9.80
CA ALA A 300 -14.79 8.02 -9.21
C ALA A 300 -16.31 8.16 -9.36
N GLY A 301 -16.99 8.56 -8.29
CA GLY A 301 -18.41 8.86 -8.29
C GLY A 301 -18.73 10.07 -9.16
N ALA A 302 -20.02 10.19 -9.47
CA ALA A 302 -20.53 11.27 -10.31
C ALA A 302 -20.57 12.64 -9.58
N ASP A 303 -20.19 12.70 -8.29
CA ASP A 303 -20.19 13.94 -7.53
C ASP A 303 -18.91 14.75 -7.82
N THR A 304 -19.03 16.07 -7.82
CA THR A 304 -18.09 16.98 -8.53
C THR A 304 -16.72 17.11 -7.85
N ALA A 305 -16.50 16.38 -6.75
CA ALA A 305 -15.26 16.43 -5.95
C ALA A 305 -14.18 15.42 -6.41
N GLY A 306 -14.57 14.33 -7.10
CA GLY A 306 -13.65 13.21 -7.41
C GLY A 306 -13.05 12.54 -6.15
N ASN A 307 -12.15 11.57 -6.33
CA ASN A 307 -11.39 10.91 -5.25
C ASN A 307 -12.20 10.10 -4.22
N ASP A 308 -13.37 9.62 -4.59
CA ASP A 308 -14.26 8.81 -3.75
C ASP A 308 -14.20 7.32 -4.12
N GLU A 309 -13.11 6.87 -4.76
CA GLU A 309 -12.94 5.46 -5.14
C GLU A 309 -12.77 4.55 -3.91
N GLU A 310 -12.18 5.08 -2.83
CA GLU A 310 -11.99 4.38 -1.56
C GLU A 310 -12.05 5.34 -0.36
N LEU A 311 -12.73 4.89 0.69
CA LEU A 311 -12.67 5.44 2.04
C LEU A 311 -12.25 4.33 3.01
N ILE A 312 -11.20 4.59 3.77
CA ILE A 312 -10.75 3.70 4.85
C ILE A 312 -11.14 4.33 6.18
N ILE A 313 -11.81 3.58 7.05
CA ILE A 313 -12.22 4.01 8.39
C ILE A 313 -11.57 3.09 9.41
N VAL A 314 -10.93 3.67 10.41
CA VAL A 314 -10.25 2.96 11.49
C VAL A 314 -10.84 3.41 12.82
N SER A 315 -11.21 2.46 13.67
CA SER A 315 -11.85 2.72 14.98
C SER A 315 -11.33 1.79 16.06
#